data_AF-A0A7S0KLM1-F1
#
_entry.id   AF-A0A7S0KLM1-F1
#
_cell.length_a   1.000
_cell.length_b   1.000
_cell.length_c   1.000
_cell.angle_alpha   90.00
_cell.angle_beta   90.00
_cell.angle_gamma   90.00
#
_symmetry.space_group_name_H-M   'P 1'
#
loop_
_entity.id
_entity.type
_entity.pdbx_description
1 polymer ?
#
loop_
_entity_poly.entity_id
_entity_poly.type
_entity_poly.pdbx_seq_one_letter_code
_entity_poly.pdbx_strand_id
1 'polypeptide(L)'
;MAAKEEELDEEQLLAREEAMKAEEALMADLRRKAAEMEATRMREQQLSKVSRRRVQHHWLKIMRQVKAEELLRDVEVLSQAHDHLCDRKDAEIERLARELDIAEEQHRASLRSHTAQLDALANLQHRLVRHLDDEFRRNLRSLTREFQNERDGIDASHAARRDEMLELIDAMTRSQTESNARAQNDFETAREEIKNRNGEEYNALRLTLESSIDQLEKALRDAHDEYVDETGSRSESFKELTAKDVDAAATMAKRSRRIDRMQAQLAHWRRRHAATEAEWAERNETLRKEKENMQRHYRELTKKMKDSRTTERSRLGGLVEDSAEASKAVDAKIARAEKILKLAEMARKLETEGEKIDPFNVSGRPYADASADAFQTPTQRALAEAYARCEAAEGMAEIEAEAKAFAAAEVEKHAEEFERTHPGLLAAIAAERAEKDEKGVAGTFEHGPGSLSSWGSLPAFPNEPVDEYEYMNRFFDRYNKVFLDTRAVDGERERLAEENGDLRDVLKRYLDGVSVNDEIVRESLPGGQGNTLLVVNERAEVLRRQKARLERERAAEREMAALRMQDTARLEVTGRSDVQAEEVREVEVMVRSY
;
A
#
# COMPACT_ATOMS: atom_id res chain seq x y z
N MET A 1 71.91 64.16 133.93
CA MET A 1 72.62 65.24 133.22
C MET A 1 71.70 65.76 132.12
N ALA A 2 70.86 66.76 132.31
CA ALA A 2 70.53 67.61 133.46
C ALA A 2 69.18 68.30 133.13
N ALA A 3 68.30 68.72 134.04
CA ALA A 3 67.97 68.38 135.43
C ALA A 3 66.82 69.34 135.77
N LYS A 4 65.72 68.81 136.34
CA LYS A 4 64.81 69.41 137.33
C LYS A 4 63.59 68.47 137.45
N GLU A 5 63.55 67.67 138.51
CA GLU A 5 62.84 67.97 139.79
C GLU A 5 61.33 67.85 139.57
N GLU A 6 60.53 67.12 140.33
CA GLU A 6 60.69 66.28 141.51
C GLU A 6 59.29 65.62 141.67
N GLU A 7 59.25 64.33 142.03
CA GLU A 7 58.18 63.63 142.76
C GLU A 7 56.74 63.61 142.16
N LEU A 8 56.42 62.53 141.42
CA LEU A 8 55.27 61.61 141.64
C LEU A 8 55.21 60.48 140.57
N ASP A 9 54.97 59.26 141.06
CA ASP A 9 54.41 58.05 140.39
C ASP A 9 55.27 57.19 139.42
N GLU A 10 56.08 56.27 139.98
CA GLU A 10 56.63 55.10 139.28
C GLU A 10 55.52 54.14 138.74
N GLU A 11 54.28 54.22 139.27
CA GLU A 11 53.14 53.42 138.78
C GLU A 11 52.63 53.85 137.39
N GLN A 12 52.78 55.12 137.02
CA GLN A 12 52.26 55.63 135.74
C GLN A 12 53.12 55.27 134.53
N LEU A 13 54.41 54.96 134.73
CA LEU A 13 55.30 54.45 133.67
C LEU A 13 55.06 52.95 133.41
N LEU A 14 54.86 52.16 134.46
CA LEU A 14 54.48 50.74 134.35
C LEU A 14 53.12 50.58 133.67
N ALA A 15 52.12 51.39 134.03
CA ALA A 15 50.80 51.36 133.40
C ALA A 15 50.84 51.73 131.90
N ARG A 16 51.73 52.64 131.50
CA ARG A 16 51.95 52.98 130.08
C ARG A 16 52.68 51.87 129.33
N GLU A 17 53.67 51.24 129.94
CA GLU A 17 54.35 50.08 129.36
C GLU A 17 53.42 48.86 129.24
N GLU A 18 52.56 48.64 130.23
CA GLU A 18 51.54 47.59 130.21
C GLU A 18 50.44 47.88 129.18
N ALA A 19 50.03 49.14 129.01
CA ALA A 19 49.11 49.56 127.96
C ALA A 19 49.72 49.41 126.56
N MET A 20 50.99 49.78 126.37
CA MET A 20 51.71 49.57 125.11
C MET A 20 51.89 48.07 124.81
N LYS A 21 52.21 47.24 125.82
CA LYS A 21 52.28 45.78 125.67
C LYS A 21 50.91 45.17 125.37
N ALA A 22 49.83 45.70 125.96
CA ALA A 22 48.46 45.27 125.69
C ALA A 22 48.01 45.67 124.28
N GLU A 23 48.31 46.89 123.82
CA GLU A 23 48.05 47.33 122.44
C GLU A 23 48.90 46.56 121.43
N GLU A 24 50.16 46.29 121.72
CA GLU A 24 51.03 45.45 120.88
C GLU A 24 50.55 44.01 120.83
N ALA A 25 50.05 43.45 121.92
CA ALA A 25 49.44 42.11 121.96
C ALA A 25 48.13 42.07 121.16
N LEU A 26 47.29 43.10 121.26
CA LEU A 26 46.04 43.22 120.50
C LEU A 26 46.33 43.39 119.00
N MET A 27 47.32 44.21 118.64
CA MET A 27 47.80 44.37 117.27
C MET A 27 48.48 43.08 116.76
N ALA A 28 49.18 42.33 117.60
CA ALA A 28 49.76 41.03 117.25
C ALA A 28 48.67 39.97 117.01
N ASP A 29 47.60 39.95 117.81
CA ASP A 29 46.47 39.04 117.62
C ASP A 29 45.62 39.42 116.39
N LEU A 30 45.47 40.72 116.10
CA LEU A 30 44.86 41.18 114.84
C LEU A 30 45.73 40.80 113.64
N ARG A 31 47.06 40.91 113.73
CA ARG A 31 48.00 40.46 112.70
C ARG A 31 47.97 38.94 112.51
N ARG A 32 47.85 38.17 113.59
CA ARG A 32 47.67 36.70 113.53
C ARG A 32 46.38 36.33 112.82
N LYS A 33 45.26 36.92 113.20
CA LYS A 33 43.96 36.70 112.55
C LYS A 33 43.98 37.13 111.08
N ALA A 34 44.63 38.25 110.75
CA ALA A 34 44.80 38.68 109.37
C ALA A 34 45.65 37.67 108.56
N ALA A 35 46.77 37.19 109.11
CA ALA A 35 47.61 36.18 108.46
C ALA A 35 46.90 34.82 108.31
N GLU A 36 46.07 34.42 109.28
CA GLU A 36 45.23 33.23 109.19
C GLU A 36 44.16 33.38 108.10
N MET A 37 43.51 34.54 107.99
CA MET A 37 42.54 34.86 106.94
C MET A 37 43.20 34.94 105.55
N GLU A 38 44.42 35.44 105.47
CA GLU A 38 45.20 35.42 104.23
C GLU A 38 45.61 34.00 103.86
N ALA A 39 46.00 33.17 104.82
CA ALA A 39 46.34 31.77 104.59
C ALA A 39 45.11 30.94 104.15
N THR A 40 43.94 31.14 104.75
CA THR A 40 42.69 30.50 104.31
C THR A 40 42.29 30.99 102.94
N ARG A 41 42.34 32.30 102.68
CA ARG A 41 42.08 32.88 101.35
C ARG A 41 43.04 32.32 100.29
N MET A 42 44.33 32.16 100.58
CA MET A 42 45.29 31.60 99.64
C MET A 42 45.04 30.11 99.37
N ARG A 43 44.67 29.33 100.40
CA ARG A 43 44.26 27.93 100.23
C ARG A 43 42.97 27.82 99.42
N GLU A 44 41.98 28.65 99.68
CA GLU A 44 40.74 28.71 98.90
C GLU A 44 40.99 29.13 97.46
N GLN A 45 41.89 30.07 97.20
CA GLN A 45 42.28 30.44 95.83
C GLN A 45 42.98 29.28 95.11
N GLN A 46 43.84 28.52 95.80
CA GLN A 46 44.48 27.33 95.23
C GLN A 46 43.47 26.21 94.97
N LEU A 47 42.58 25.92 95.92
CA LEU A 47 41.49 24.96 95.76
C LEU A 47 40.52 25.38 94.67
N SER A 48 40.22 26.68 94.54
CA SER A 48 39.40 27.24 93.46
C SER A 48 40.06 27.06 92.11
N LYS A 49 41.38 27.27 91.99
CA LYS A 49 42.14 27.01 90.75
C LYS A 49 42.13 25.52 90.39
N VAL A 50 42.34 24.63 91.36
CA VAL A 50 42.32 23.17 91.13
C VAL A 50 40.90 22.70 90.79
N SER A 51 39.89 23.18 91.51
CA SER A 51 38.48 22.90 91.25
C SER A 51 38.06 23.39 89.86
N ARG A 52 38.44 24.61 89.46
CA ARG A 52 38.20 25.14 88.12
C ARG A 52 38.81 24.26 87.03
N ARG A 53 40.06 23.81 87.20
CA ARG A 53 40.69 22.89 86.25
C ARG A 53 40.00 21.53 86.19
N ARG A 54 39.54 21.00 87.33
CA ARG A 54 38.76 19.74 87.38
C ARG A 54 37.42 19.90 86.67
N VAL A 55 36.71 20.99 86.90
CA VAL A 55 35.45 21.31 86.20
C VAL A 55 35.70 21.48 84.71
N GLN A 56 36.72 22.21 84.30
CA GLN A 56 37.09 22.36 82.87
C GLN A 56 37.44 21.02 82.23
N HIS A 57 38.22 20.17 82.91
CA HIS A 57 38.56 18.84 82.40
C HIS A 57 37.33 17.95 82.27
N HIS A 58 36.47 17.95 83.28
CA HIS A 58 35.21 17.19 83.26
C HIS A 58 34.27 17.71 82.17
N TRP A 59 34.15 19.02 82.02
CA TRP A 59 33.35 19.66 80.96
C TRP A 59 33.91 19.34 79.57
N LEU A 60 35.24 19.40 79.36
CA LEU A 60 35.86 18.98 78.11
C LEU A 60 35.62 17.49 77.81
N LYS A 61 35.63 16.64 78.83
CA LYS A 61 35.30 15.22 78.67
C LYS A 61 33.85 15.04 78.23
N ILE A 62 32.91 15.70 78.90
CA ILE A 62 31.48 15.68 78.52
C ILE A 62 31.30 16.19 77.09
N MET A 63 31.91 17.33 76.74
CA MET A 63 31.78 17.88 75.40
C MET A 63 32.41 17.02 74.32
N ARG A 64 33.53 16.34 74.60
CA ARG A 64 34.09 15.37 73.66
C ARG A 64 33.16 14.18 73.47
N GLN A 65 32.51 13.71 74.53
CA GLN A 65 31.53 12.63 74.45
C GLN A 65 30.32 13.06 73.62
N VAL A 66 29.71 14.21 73.95
CA VAL A 66 28.56 14.75 73.19
C VAL A 66 28.94 15.01 71.73
N LYS A 67 30.11 15.61 71.46
CA LYS A 67 30.57 15.85 70.08
C LYS A 67 30.86 14.55 69.33
N ALA A 68 31.41 13.53 70.00
CA ALA A 68 31.63 12.22 69.39
C ALA A 68 30.30 11.55 69.04
N GLU A 69 29.30 11.63 69.91
CA GLU A 69 27.94 11.12 69.65
C GLU A 69 27.26 11.87 68.50
N GLU A 70 27.38 13.20 68.45
CA GLU A 70 26.91 14.00 67.31
C GLU A 70 27.58 13.56 66.00
N LEU A 71 28.91 13.43 65.98
CA LEU A 71 29.64 13.03 64.78
C LEU A 71 29.30 11.61 64.33
N LEU A 72 29.04 10.69 65.27
CA LEU A 72 28.59 9.34 64.93
C LEU A 72 27.21 9.35 64.29
N ARG A 73 26.28 10.18 64.79
CA ARG A 73 24.97 10.38 64.15
C ARG A 73 25.10 11.02 62.78
N ASP A 74 25.97 12.02 62.62
CA ASP A 74 26.23 12.65 61.33
C ASP A 74 26.81 11.64 60.32
N VAL A 75 27.73 10.78 60.76
CA VAL A 75 28.29 9.69 59.93
C VAL A 75 27.21 8.68 59.56
N GLU A 76 26.32 8.33 60.48
CA GLU A 76 25.21 7.43 60.22
C GLU A 76 24.24 8.02 59.18
N VAL A 77 23.84 9.28 59.34
CA VAL A 77 23.01 10.00 58.37
C VAL A 77 23.69 10.10 57.01
N LEU A 78 25.00 10.40 56.97
CA LEU A 78 25.76 10.42 55.72
C LEU A 78 25.86 9.04 55.08
N SER A 79 25.99 7.96 55.86
CA SER A 79 26.01 6.60 55.34
C SER A 79 24.66 6.19 54.75
N GLN A 80 23.55 6.48 55.43
CA GLN A 80 22.20 6.24 54.90
C GLN A 80 21.96 7.06 53.63
N ALA A 81 22.37 8.33 53.61
CA ALA A 81 22.28 9.16 52.42
C ALA A 81 23.13 8.61 51.25
N HIS A 82 24.30 8.03 51.54
CA HIS A 82 25.14 7.37 50.55
C HIS A 82 24.50 6.10 50.02
N ASP A 83 23.99 5.22 50.89
CA ASP A 83 23.31 3.98 50.51
C ASP A 83 22.09 4.28 49.62
N HIS A 84 21.27 5.28 49.99
CA HIS A 84 20.15 5.73 49.17
C HIS A 84 20.59 6.29 47.81
N LEU A 85 21.76 6.93 47.74
CA LEU A 85 22.31 7.40 46.46
C LEU A 85 22.79 6.22 45.61
N CYS A 86 23.44 5.23 46.21
CA CYS A 86 23.81 3.98 45.55
C CYS A 86 22.59 3.25 45.01
N ASP A 87 21.55 3.03 45.82
CA ASP A 87 20.31 2.39 45.39
C ASP A 87 19.65 3.11 44.20
N ARG A 88 19.64 4.45 44.22
CA ARG A 88 19.14 5.25 43.08
C ARG A 88 19.99 5.08 41.84
N LYS A 89 21.32 5.05 41.99
CA LYS A 89 22.24 4.88 40.86
C LYS A 89 22.16 3.47 40.29
N ASP A 90 22.00 2.45 41.14
CA ASP A 90 21.80 1.07 40.71
C ASP A 90 20.45 0.91 39.99
N ALA A 91 19.38 1.53 40.50
CA ALA A 91 18.09 1.57 39.81
C ALA A 91 18.17 2.30 38.45
N GLU A 92 18.93 3.40 38.36
CA GLU A 92 19.21 4.09 37.09
C GLU A 92 20.00 3.18 36.13
N ILE A 93 21.02 2.46 36.61
CA ILE A 93 21.82 1.52 35.80
C ILE A 93 20.94 0.37 35.29
N GLU A 94 20.11 -0.24 36.13
CA GLU A 94 19.19 -1.30 35.74
C GLU A 94 18.16 -0.83 34.71
N ARG A 95 17.69 0.41 34.84
CA ARG A 95 16.80 0.99 33.83
C ARG A 95 17.53 1.18 32.50
N LEU A 96 18.73 1.77 32.52
CA LEU A 96 19.54 1.98 31.32
C LEU A 96 19.94 0.66 30.65
N ALA A 97 20.23 -0.39 31.43
CA ALA A 97 20.52 -1.73 30.90
C ALA A 97 19.31 -2.31 30.16
N ARG A 98 18.11 -2.20 30.74
CA ARG A 98 16.86 -2.62 30.08
C ARG A 98 16.56 -1.81 28.82
N GLU A 99 16.78 -0.50 28.85
CA GLU A 99 16.63 0.37 27.67
C GLU A 99 17.61 -0.03 26.56
N LEU A 100 18.85 -0.38 26.91
CA LEU A 100 19.85 -0.88 25.97
C LEU A 100 19.42 -2.22 25.34
N ASP A 101 18.95 -3.17 26.14
CA ASP A 101 18.46 -4.46 25.64
C ASP A 101 17.28 -4.28 24.67
N ILE A 102 16.31 -3.43 25.02
CA ILE A 102 15.17 -3.11 24.15
C ILE A 102 15.66 -2.46 22.84
N ALA A 103 16.59 -1.51 22.92
CA ALA A 103 17.16 -0.87 21.73
C ALA A 103 17.89 -1.88 20.84
N GLU A 104 18.67 -2.79 21.42
CA GLU A 104 19.34 -3.86 20.67
C GLU A 104 18.34 -4.82 20.00
N GLU A 105 17.26 -5.20 20.67
CA GLU A 105 16.21 -6.03 20.10
C GLU A 105 15.50 -5.33 18.94
N GLN A 106 15.20 -4.04 19.09
CA GLN A 106 14.64 -3.22 18.02
C GLN A 106 15.60 -3.13 16.83
N HIS A 107 16.91 -2.92 17.07
CA HIS A 107 17.92 -2.93 16.02
C HIS A 107 18.01 -4.30 15.31
N ARG A 108 18.01 -5.41 16.07
CA ARG A 108 18.00 -6.77 15.50
C ARG A 108 16.72 -7.04 14.70
N ALA A 109 15.57 -6.57 15.15
CA ALA A 109 14.30 -6.70 14.41
C ALA A 109 14.31 -5.88 13.12
N SER A 110 14.78 -4.63 13.17
CA SER A 110 14.94 -3.77 12.00
C SER A 110 15.91 -4.37 10.97
N LEU A 111 17.06 -4.88 11.41
CA LEU A 111 18.02 -5.57 10.54
C LEU A 111 17.41 -6.82 9.89
N ARG A 112 16.65 -7.63 10.62
CA ARG A 112 15.93 -8.79 10.06
C ARG A 112 14.89 -8.36 9.02
N SER A 113 14.16 -7.27 9.27
CA SER A 113 13.22 -6.72 8.30
C SER A 113 13.93 -6.20 7.04
N HIS A 114 15.00 -5.41 7.19
CA HIS A 114 15.79 -4.90 6.06
C HIS A 114 16.43 -6.02 5.24
N THR A 115 16.98 -7.05 5.87
CA THR A 115 17.54 -8.21 5.16
C THR A 115 16.46 -8.98 4.41
N ALA A 116 15.28 -9.19 5.00
CA ALA A 116 14.14 -9.79 4.30
C ALA A 116 13.67 -8.95 3.10
N GLN A 117 13.67 -7.61 3.22
CA GLN A 117 13.38 -6.71 2.10
C GLN A 117 14.43 -6.79 0.99
N LEU A 118 15.72 -6.85 1.35
CA LEU A 118 16.80 -7.04 0.39
C LEU A 118 16.69 -8.39 -0.32
N ASP A 119 16.32 -9.45 0.38
CA ASP A 119 16.06 -10.76 -0.21
C ASP A 119 14.84 -10.74 -1.13
N ALA A 120 13.77 -10.01 -0.77
CA ALA A 120 12.61 -9.82 -1.64
C ALA A 120 12.98 -9.06 -2.93
N LEU A 121 13.79 -8.00 -2.83
CA LEU A 121 14.31 -7.26 -3.97
C LEU A 121 15.23 -8.13 -4.83
N ALA A 122 16.12 -8.91 -4.21
CA ALA A 122 16.97 -9.86 -4.92
C ALA A 122 16.12 -10.89 -5.66
N ASN A 123 15.08 -11.45 -5.04
CA ASN A 123 14.17 -12.40 -5.68
C ASN A 123 13.42 -11.77 -6.86
N LEU A 124 12.96 -10.52 -6.73
CA LEU A 124 12.34 -9.78 -7.82
C LEU A 124 13.33 -9.60 -8.97
N GLN A 125 14.57 -9.21 -8.68
CA GLN A 125 15.61 -9.08 -9.71
C GLN A 125 15.91 -10.42 -10.40
N HIS A 126 16.00 -11.52 -9.65
CA HIS A 126 16.17 -12.85 -10.24
C HIS A 126 15.00 -13.24 -11.16
N ARG A 127 13.76 -12.88 -10.79
CA ARG A 127 12.58 -13.11 -11.65
C ARG A 127 12.64 -12.26 -12.91
N LEU A 128 12.99 -10.98 -12.80
CA LEU A 128 13.14 -10.09 -13.95
C LEU A 128 14.22 -10.59 -14.91
N VAL A 129 15.38 -10.97 -14.40
CA VAL A 129 16.48 -11.51 -15.22
C VAL A 129 16.06 -12.81 -15.90
N ARG A 130 15.36 -13.72 -15.19
CA ARG A 130 14.84 -14.95 -15.79
C ARG A 130 13.80 -14.67 -16.88
N HIS A 131 12.89 -13.73 -16.63
CA HIS A 131 11.89 -13.33 -17.62
C HIS A 131 12.55 -12.78 -18.89
N LEU A 132 13.51 -11.87 -18.73
CA LEU A 132 14.27 -11.32 -19.84
C LEU A 132 15.03 -12.42 -20.60
N ASP A 133 15.72 -13.33 -19.90
CA ASP A 133 16.42 -14.46 -20.54
C ASP A 133 15.45 -15.38 -21.29
N ASP A 134 14.27 -15.67 -20.73
CA ASP A 134 13.24 -16.45 -21.40
C ASP A 134 12.71 -15.76 -22.65
N GLU A 135 12.46 -14.45 -22.60
CA GLU A 135 12.06 -13.65 -23.76
C GLU A 135 13.17 -13.62 -24.82
N PHE A 136 14.42 -13.37 -24.43
CA PHE A 136 15.56 -13.41 -25.34
C PHE A 136 15.69 -14.78 -26.00
N ARG A 137 15.54 -15.87 -25.26
CA ARG A 137 15.59 -17.24 -25.80
C ARG A 137 14.39 -17.54 -26.71
N ARG A 138 13.19 -17.04 -26.40
CA ARG A 138 12.01 -17.18 -27.27
C ARG A 138 12.23 -16.42 -28.58
N ASN A 139 12.69 -15.18 -28.52
CA ASN A 139 12.99 -14.36 -29.68
C ASN A 139 14.08 -15.00 -30.54
N LEU A 140 15.16 -15.47 -29.92
CA LEU A 140 16.24 -16.18 -30.61
C LEU A 140 15.72 -17.44 -31.32
N ARG A 141 14.86 -18.23 -30.66
CA ARG A 141 14.24 -19.42 -31.28
C ARG A 141 13.29 -19.06 -32.42
N SER A 142 12.48 -18.00 -32.29
CA SER A 142 11.59 -17.54 -33.37
C SER A 142 12.41 -17.12 -34.58
N LEU A 143 13.38 -16.25 -34.37
CA LEU A 143 14.24 -15.72 -35.42
C LEU A 143 15.05 -16.83 -36.10
N THR A 144 15.57 -17.78 -35.32
CA THR A 144 16.28 -18.95 -35.88
C THR A 144 15.36 -19.79 -36.76
N ARG A 145 14.11 -20.03 -36.34
CA ARG A 145 13.12 -20.78 -37.13
C ARG A 145 12.72 -20.02 -38.38
N GLU A 146 12.55 -18.71 -38.31
CA GLU A 146 12.25 -17.86 -39.47
C GLU A 146 13.38 -17.96 -40.51
N PHE A 147 14.64 -17.80 -40.10
CA PHE A 147 15.78 -17.96 -40.99
C PHE A 147 15.95 -19.38 -41.54
N GLN A 148 15.64 -20.41 -40.74
CA GLN A 148 15.64 -21.79 -41.22
C GLN A 148 14.56 -22.02 -42.28
N ASN A 149 13.34 -21.54 -42.05
CA ASN A 149 12.25 -21.65 -43.02
C ASN A 149 12.54 -20.86 -44.30
N GLU A 150 13.11 -19.66 -44.19
CA GLU A 150 13.55 -18.87 -45.36
C GLU A 150 14.63 -19.61 -46.13
N ARG A 151 15.63 -20.16 -45.44
CA ARG A 151 16.69 -20.96 -46.06
C ARG A 151 16.13 -22.18 -46.77
N ASP A 152 15.27 -22.96 -46.12
CA ASP A 152 14.65 -24.15 -46.69
C ASP A 152 13.78 -23.78 -47.90
N GLY A 153 13.06 -22.66 -47.84
CA GLY A 153 12.29 -22.12 -48.97
C GLY A 153 13.17 -21.69 -50.15
N ILE A 154 14.30 -21.03 -49.88
CA ILE A 154 15.30 -20.65 -50.89
C ILE A 154 15.88 -21.91 -51.53
N ASP A 155 16.34 -22.88 -50.73
CA ASP A 155 16.93 -24.13 -51.19
C ASP A 155 15.92 -24.95 -52.03
N ALA A 156 14.67 -25.04 -51.61
CA ALA A 156 13.60 -25.69 -52.37
C ALA A 156 13.33 -24.98 -53.70
N SER A 157 13.28 -23.64 -53.72
CA SER A 157 13.07 -22.88 -54.94
C SER A 157 14.24 -23.01 -55.92
N HIS A 158 15.48 -23.06 -55.41
CA HIS A 158 16.67 -23.30 -56.22
C HIS A 158 16.71 -24.71 -56.77
N ALA A 159 16.34 -25.72 -55.97
CA ALA A 159 16.22 -27.10 -56.42
C ALA A 159 15.19 -27.22 -57.55
N ALA A 160 13.99 -26.66 -57.37
CA ALA A 160 12.94 -26.67 -58.40
C ALA A 160 13.40 -25.98 -59.70
N ARG A 161 13.99 -24.78 -59.63
CA ARG A 161 14.52 -24.08 -60.83
C ARG A 161 15.62 -24.87 -61.53
N ARG A 162 16.49 -25.54 -60.77
CA ARG A 162 17.54 -26.39 -61.33
C ARG A 162 16.93 -27.60 -62.03
N ASP A 163 15.94 -28.24 -61.43
CA ASP A 163 15.28 -29.41 -62.03
C ASP A 163 14.51 -29.02 -63.30
N GLU A 164 13.81 -27.87 -63.30
CA GLU A 164 13.20 -27.28 -64.51
C GLU A 164 14.22 -27.00 -65.61
N MET A 165 15.39 -26.45 -65.24
CA MET A 165 16.46 -26.18 -66.21
C MET A 165 17.03 -27.48 -66.79
N LEU A 166 17.21 -28.52 -65.96
CA LEU A 166 17.65 -29.84 -66.41
C LEU A 166 16.60 -30.49 -67.33
N GLU A 167 15.31 -30.39 -67.00
CA GLU A 167 14.23 -30.90 -67.85
C GLU A 167 14.16 -30.16 -69.19
N LEU A 168 14.38 -28.85 -69.21
CA LEU A 168 14.49 -28.07 -70.45
C LEU A 168 15.69 -28.51 -71.30
N ILE A 169 16.84 -28.75 -70.66
CA ILE A 169 18.04 -29.28 -71.35
C ILE A 169 17.74 -30.67 -71.92
N ASP A 170 17.09 -31.54 -71.17
CA ASP A 170 16.69 -32.88 -71.63
C ASP A 170 15.67 -32.80 -72.78
N ALA A 171 14.69 -31.91 -72.72
CA ALA A 171 13.74 -31.69 -73.79
C ALA A 171 14.42 -31.13 -75.06
N MET A 172 15.34 -30.17 -74.88
CA MET A 172 16.12 -29.57 -75.97
C MET A 172 17.03 -30.61 -76.63
N THR A 173 17.73 -31.43 -75.84
CA THR A 173 18.59 -32.50 -76.35
C THR A 173 17.77 -33.57 -77.07
N ARG A 174 16.62 -33.99 -76.55
CA ARG A 174 15.69 -34.90 -77.25
C ARG A 174 15.23 -34.33 -78.59
N SER A 175 14.76 -33.08 -78.61
CA SER A 175 14.36 -32.39 -79.85
C SER A 175 15.50 -32.31 -80.87
N GLN A 176 16.71 -31.99 -80.42
CA GLN A 176 17.89 -31.96 -81.27
C GLN A 176 18.25 -33.35 -81.81
N THR A 177 18.16 -34.40 -80.99
CA THR A 177 18.40 -35.78 -81.44
C THR A 177 17.36 -36.25 -82.45
N GLU A 178 16.08 -35.92 -82.26
CA GLU A 178 15.02 -36.22 -83.23
C GLU A 178 15.21 -35.45 -84.53
N SER A 179 15.56 -34.16 -84.46
CA SER A 179 15.84 -33.34 -85.63
C SER A 179 17.02 -33.91 -86.43
N ASN A 180 18.10 -34.29 -85.75
CA ASN A 180 19.24 -34.94 -86.38
C ASN A 180 18.86 -36.30 -87.01
N ALA A 181 18.05 -37.11 -86.33
CA ALA A 181 17.57 -38.39 -86.86
C ALA A 181 16.66 -38.21 -88.09
N ARG A 182 15.77 -37.21 -88.08
CA ARG A 182 14.95 -36.84 -89.25
C ARG A 182 15.84 -36.43 -90.42
N ALA A 183 16.81 -35.55 -90.20
CA ALA A 183 17.74 -35.13 -91.24
C ALA A 183 18.56 -36.32 -91.81
N GLN A 184 18.94 -37.29 -90.98
CA GLN A 184 19.58 -38.53 -91.43
C GLN A 184 18.64 -39.40 -92.28
N ASN A 185 17.40 -39.63 -91.82
CA ASN A 185 16.40 -40.41 -92.57
C ASN A 185 16.04 -39.74 -93.90
N ASP A 186 15.91 -38.41 -93.93
CA ASP A 186 15.64 -37.65 -95.14
C ASP A 186 16.81 -37.79 -96.13
N PHE A 187 18.06 -37.75 -95.64
CA PHE A 187 19.24 -37.99 -96.46
C PHE A 187 19.29 -39.42 -97.03
N GLU A 188 18.96 -40.44 -96.21
CA GLU A 188 18.89 -41.83 -96.65
C GLU A 188 17.79 -42.05 -97.69
N THR A 189 16.61 -41.46 -97.46
CA THR A 189 15.47 -41.52 -98.40
C THR A 189 15.83 -40.85 -99.73
N ALA A 190 16.40 -39.64 -99.70
CA ALA A 190 16.85 -38.95 -100.91
C ALA A 190 17.91 -39.77 -101.68
N ARG A 191 18.81 -40.44 -100.96
CA ARG A 191 19.80 -41.35 -101.55
C ARG A 191 19.14 -42.58 -102.21
N GLU A 192 18.14 -43.19 -101.59
CA GLU A 192 17.39 -44.31 -102.16
C GLU A 192 16.54 -43.89 -103.37
N GLU A 193 15.90 -42.72 -103.32
CA GLU A 193 15.16 -42.16 -104.44
C GLU A 193 16.05 -41.93 -105.66
N ILE A 194 17.26 -41.38 -105.47
CA ILE A 194 18.23 -41.21 -106.55
C ILE A 194 18.62 -42.57 -107.13
N LYS A 195 18.83 -43.60 -106.29
CA LYS A 195 19.12 -44.96 -106.76
C LYS A 195 17.96 -45.55 -107.56
N ASN A 196 16.72 -45.34 -107.13
CA ASN A 196 15.52 -45.82 -107.82
C ASN A 196 15.31 -45.09 -109.15
N ARG A 197 15.45 -43.76 -109.20
CA ARG A 197 15.40 -42.98 -110.45
C ARG A 197 16.43 -43.49 -111.46
N ASN A 198 17.67 -43.72 -111.03
CA ASN A 198 18.70 -44.29 -111.91
C ASN A 198 18.31 -45.71 -112.40
N GLY A 199 17.64 -46.52 -111.57
CA GLY A 199 17.11 -47.83 -111.97
C GLY A 199 15.94 -47.75 -112.94
N GLU A 200 15.05 -46.77 -112.77
CA GLU A 200 13.94 -46.48 -113.69
C GLU A 200 14.45 -45.98 -115.04
N GLU A 201 15.43 -45.08 -115.06
CA GLU A 201 16.10 -44.60 -116.28
C GLU A 201 16.74 -45.76 -117.05
N TYR A 202 17.41 -46.68 -116.34
CA TYR A 202 17.97 -47.89 -116.94
C TYR A 202 16.88 -48.80 -117.55
N ASN A 203 15.78 -49.03 -116.83
CA ASN A 203 14.67 -49.87 -117.31
C ASN A 203 13.91 -49.21 -118.48
N ALA A 204 13.73 -47.90 -118.46
CA ALA A 204 13.12 -47.15 -119.55
C ALA A 204 13.96 -47.27 -120.82
N LEU A 205 15.29 -47.12 -120.71
CA LEU A 205 16.20 -47.30 -121.84
C LEU A 205 16.18 -48.75 -122.38
N ARG A 206 16.04 -49.73 -121.49
CA ARG A 206 15.87 -51.13 -121.90
C ARG A 206 14.57 -51.34 -122.70
N LEU A 207 13.45 -50.79 -122.22
CA LEU A 207 12.14 -50.93 -122.87
C LEU A 207 12.09 -50.24 -124.23
N THR A 208 12.74 -49.08 -124.39
CA THR A 208 12.82 -48.40 -125.69
C THR A 208 13.62 -49.21 -126.71
N LEU A 209 14.69 -49.88 -126.28
CA LEU A 209 15.44 -50.81 -127.13
C LEU A 209 14.61 -52.03 -127.51
N GLU A 210 13.90 -52.65 -126.56
CA GLU A 210 12.97 -53.77 -126.83
C GLU A 210 11.85 -53.36 -127.81
N SER A 211 11.22 -52.18 -127.63
CA SER A 211 10.18 -51.68 -128.52
C SER A 211 10.67 -51.41 -129.95
N SER A 212 11.93 -51.01 -130.14
CA SER A 212 12.49 -50.79 -131.48
C SER A 212 12.63 -52.09 -132.27
N ILE A 213 12.83 -53.21 -131.56
CA ILE A 213 12.90 -54.55 -132.15
C ILE A 213 11.52 -54.99 -132.63
N ASP A 214 10.49 -54.81 -131.80
CA ASP A 214 9.10 -55.19 -132.14
C ASP A 214 8.54 -54.43 -133.35
N GLN A 215 8.92 -53.15 -133.53
CA GLN A 215 8.48 -52.34 -134.66
C GLN A 215 8.99 -52.89 -136.01
N LEU A 216 10.20 -53.46 -136.02
CA LEU A 216 10.77 -54.09 -137.21
C LEU A 216 10.03 -55.40 -137.56
N GLU A 217 9.53 -56.12 -136.56
CA GLU A 217 8.74 -57.35 -136.77
C GLU A 217 7.32 -57.09 -137.26
N LYS A 218 6.72 -55.94 -136.92
CA LYS A 218 5.37 -55.57 -137.33
C LYS A 218 5.32 -55.10 -138.79
N ALA A 219 6.31 -54.34 -139.25
CA ALA A 219 6.40 -53.91 -140.64
C ALA A 219 6.44 -55.09 -141.64
N LEU A 220 6.91 -56.26 -141.20
CA LEU A 220 6.90 -57.51 -141.99
C LEU A 220 5.50 -58.16 -142.08
N ARG A 221 4.62 -57.93 -141.10
CA ARG A 221 3.26 -58.50 -141.06
C ARG A 221 2.24 -57.64 -141.81
N ASP A 222 2.35 -56.32 -141.69
CA ASP A 222 1.38 -55.39 -142.29
C ASP A 222 1.33 -55.48 -143.84
N ALA A 223 2.41 -55.91 -144.50
CA ALA A 223 2.42 -56.17 -145.94
C ALA A 223 1.61 -57.41 -146.38
N HIS A 224 1.23 -58.29 -145.44
CA HIS A 224 0.46 -59.51 -145.70
C HIS A 224 -1.05 -59.27 -145.63
N ASP A 225 -1.49 -58.35 -144.79
CA ASP A 225 -2.91 -58.12 -144.50
C ASP A 225 -3.59 -57.20 -145.54
N GLU A 226 -2.81 -56.37 -146.25
CA GLU A 226 -3.30 -55.44 -147.30
C GLU A 226 -3.99 -56.15 -148.50
N TYR A 227 -3.83 -57.46 -148.66
CA TYR A 227 -4.50 -58.28 -149.68
C TYR A 227 -5.94 -58.68 -149.32
N VAL A 228 -6.32 -58.62 -148.04
CA VAL A 228 -7.56 -59.26 -147.55
C VAL A 228 -8.71 -58.26 -147.33
N ASP A 229 -8.43 -56.97 -147.19
CA ASP A 229 -9.42 -55.99 -146.69
C ASP A 229 -10.34 -55.34 -147.75
N GLU A 230 -10.18 -55.63 -149.04
CA GLU A 230 -11.01 -55.02 -150.10
C GLU A 230 -12.52 -55.43 -150.08
N THR A 231 -12.98 -56.29 -149.14
CA THR A 231 -14.36 -56.84 -149.19
C THR A 231 -15.30 -56.48 -148.02
N GLY A 232 -14.99 -55.51 -147.14
CA GLY A 232 -15.67 -55.38 -145.82
C GLY A 232 -16.61 -54.19 -145.49
N SER A 233 -16.82 -53.17 -146.33
CA SER A 233 -17.26 -51.82 -145.84
C SER A 233 -18.74 -51.61 -145.42
N ARG A 234 -19.63 -52.60 -145.48
CA ARG A 234 -21.08 -52.38 -145.24
C ARG A 234 -21.61 -52.81 -143.86
N SER A 235 -20.76 -53.35 -142.99
CA SER A 235 -21.13 -53.81 -141.63
C SER A 235 -20.87 -52.77 -140.51
N GLU A 236 -20.13 -51.70 -140.80
CA GLU A 236 -19.59 -50.79 -139.77
C GLU A 236 -20.59 -49.74 -139.27
N SER A 237 -21.49 -49.24 -140.13
CA SER A 237 -22.35 -48.10 -139.80
C SER A 237 -23.43 -48.37 -138.75
N PHE A 238 -23.84 -49.63 -138.55
CA PHE A 238 -24.83 -49.99 -137.52
C PHE A 238 -24.21 -50.17 -136.12
N LYS A 239 -22.90 -50.42 -136.04
CA LYS A 239 -22.16 -50.58 -134.77
C LYS A 239 -21.85 -49.23 -134.11
N GLU A 240 -21.75 -48.15 -134.88
CA GLU A 240 -21.44 -46.81 -134.35
C GLU A 240 -22.58 -46.20 -133.52
N LEU A 241 -23.83 -46.50 -133.86
CA LEU A 241 -24.99 -45.89 -133.17
C LEU A 241 -25.27 -46.55 -131.82
N THR A 242 -25.02 -47.85 -131.69
CA THR A 242 -25.19 -48.61 -130.43
C THR A 242 -24.06 -48.36 -129.43
N ALA A 243 -22.86 -48.00 -129.90
CA ALA A 243 -21.74 -47.61 -129.02
C ALA A 243 -22.02 -46.31 -128.25
N LYS A 244 -22.66 -45.33 -128.89
CA LYS A 244 -22.91 -44.01 -128.29
C LYS A 244 -23.89 -44.04 -127.11
N ASP A 245 -24.89 -44.93 -127.13
CA ASP A 245 -25.85 -45.08 -126.02
C ASP A 245 -25.24 -45.79 -124.80
N VAL A 246 -24.33 -46.74 -125.02
CA VAL A 246 -23.57 -47.42 -123.95
C VAL A 246 -22.64 -46.43 -123.23
N ASP A 247 -22.00 -45.53 -123.97
CA ASP A 247 -21.12 -44.51 -123.42
C ASP A 247 -21.87 -43.49 -122.56
N ALA A 248 -23.06 -43.04 -123.00
CA ALA A 248 -23.90 -42.12 -122.23
C ALA A 248 -24.34 -42.74 -120.89
N ALA A 249 -24.78 -44.01 -120.89
CA ALA A 249 -25.15 -44.72 -119.67
C ALA A 249 -23.98 -44.89 -118.69
N ALA A 250 -22.77 -45.18 -119.20
CA ALA A 250 -21.56 -45.29 -118.38
C ALA A 250 -21.17 -43.95 -117.72
N THR A 251 -21.36 -42.81 -118.40
CA THR A 251 -21.10 -41.49 -117.82
C THR A 251 -22.10 -41.11 -116.72
N MET A 252 -23.38 -41.44 -116.89
CA MET A 252 -24.41 -41.23 -115.85
C MET A 252 -24.11 -42.04 -114.59
N ALA A 253 -23.72 -43.31 -114.72
CA ALA A 253 -23.33 -44.15 -113.58
C ALA A 253 -22.10 -43.59 -112.83
N LYS A 254 -21.09 -43.08 -113.57
CA LYS A 254 -19.92 -42.43 -112.97
C LYS A 254 -20.30 -41.16 -112.19
N ARG A 255 -21.24 -40.35 -112.71
CA ARG A 255 -21.74 -39.14 -112.04
C ARG A 255 -22.55 -39.47 -110.79
N SER A 256 -23.44 -40.46 -110.84
CA SER A 256 -24.20 -40.94 -109.67
C SER A 256 -23.29 -41.42 -108.53
N ARG A 257 -22.30 -42.28 -108.82
CA ARG A 257 -21.32 -42.72 -107.80
C ARG A 257 -20.46 -41.59 -107.24
N ARG A 258 -20.26 -40.50 -108.01
CA ARG A 258 -19.55 -39.30 -107.52
C ARG A 258 -20.44 -38.50 -106.58
N ILE A 259 -21.74 -38.39 -106.88
CA ILE A 259 -22.74 -37.76 -106.02
C ILE A 259 -22.85 -38.52 -104.69
N ASP A 260 -22.94 -39.85 -104.72
CA ASP A 260 -23.04 -40.66 -103.49
C ASP A 260 -21.79 -40.50 -102.60
N ARG A 261 -20.59 -40.46 -103.20
CA ARG A 261 -19.33 -40.20 -102.49
C ARG A 261 -19.31 -38.80 -101.86
N MET A 262 -19.74 -37.78 -102.60
CA MET A 262 -19.85 -36.40 -102.10
C MET A 262 -20.87 -36.30 -100.95
N GLN A 263 -22.01 -37.00 -101.06
CA GLN A 263 -23.04 -37.05 -100.01
C GLN A 263 -22.54 -37.76 -98.75
N ALA A 264 -21.81 -38.86 -98.90
CA ALA A 264 -21.18 -39.56 -97.77
C ALA A 264 -20.13 -38.69 -97.06
N GLN A 265 -19.31 -37.95 -97.82
CA GLN A 265 -18.37 -36.98 -97.27
C GLN A 265 -19.08 -35.83 -96.54
N LEU A 266 -20.14 -35.27 -97.12
CA LEU A 266 -20.97 -34.25 -96.48
C LEU A 266 -21.58 -34.77 -95.17
N ALA A 267 -22.08 -36.00 -95.15
CA ALA A 267 -22.64 -36.62 -93.96
C ALA A 267 -21.57 -36.87 -92.87
N HIS A 268 -20.35 -37.27 -93.27
CA HIS A 268 -19.21 -37.40 -92.35
C HIS A 268 -18.84 -36.05 -91.74
N TRP A 269 -18.68 -35.00 -92.56
CA TRP A 269 -18.33 -33.66 -92.09
C TRP A 269 -19.41 -33.04 -91.21
N ARG A 270 -20.69 -33.23 -91.54
CA ARG A 270 -21.81 -32.80 -90.67
C ARG A 270 -21.79 -33.50 -89.31
N ARG A 271 -21.55 -34.81 -89.29
CA ARG A 271 -21.40 -35.57 -88.03
C ARG A 271 -20.21 -35.10 -87.22
N ARG A 272 -19.06 -34.89 -87.88
CA ARG A 272 -17.85 -34.40 -87.22
C ARG A 272 -18.03 -33.00 -86.65
N HIS A 273 -18.68 -32.10 -87.38
CA HIS A 273 -19.00 -30.74 -86.91
C HIS A 273 -19.90 -30.79 -85.66
N ALA A 274 -21.00 -31.54 -85.72
CA ALA A 274 -21.92 -31.69 -84.59
C ALA A 274 -21.23 -32.31 -83.36
N ALA A 275 -20.36 -33.31 -83.55
CA ALA A 275 -19.57 -33.89 -82.47
C ALA A 275 -18.62 -32.85 -81.84
N THR A 276 -17.90 -32.08 -82.66
CA THR A 276 -17.03 -31.02 -82.14
C THR A 276 -17.82 -29.94 -81.40
N GLU A 277 -18.98 -29.52 -81.91
CA GLU A 277 -19.84 -28.53 -81.24
C GLU A 277 -20.32 -29.02 -79.88
N ALA A 278 -20.73 -30.29 -79.79
CA ALA A 278 -21.15 -30.90 -78.53
C ALA A 278 -20.00 -30.96 -77.51
N GLU A 279 -18.82 -31.41 -77.93
CA GLU A 279 -17.63 -31.44 -77.06
C GLU A 279 -17.23 -30.03 -76.59
N TRP A 280 -17.26 -29.03 -77.49
CA TRP A 280 -16.95 -27.64 -77.13
C TRP A 280 -18.00 -27.05 -76.20
N ALA A 281 -19.28 -27.39 -76.37
CA ALA A 281 -20.35 -26.96 -75.48
C ALA A 281 -20.16 -27.54 -74.07
N GLU A 282 -19.83 -28.84 -73.96
CA GLU A 282 -19.58 -29.51 -72.68
C GLU A 282 -18.33 -28.95 -71.97
N ARG A 283 -17.23 -28.75 -72.70
CA ARG A 283 -16.01 -28.10 -72.18
C ARG A 283 -16.28 -26.67 -71.70
N ASN A 284 -17.06 -25.90 -72.45
CA ASN A 284 -17.40 -24.52 -72.04
C ASN A 284 -18.33 -24.49 -70.83
N GLU A 285 -19.25 -25.45 -70.71
CA GLU A 285 -20.17 -25.56 -69.58
C GLU A 285 -19.43 -25.95 -68.29
N THR A 286 -18.52 -26.92 -68.36
CA THR A 286 -17.68 -27.32 -67.22
C THR A 286 -16.79 -26.16 -66.75
N LEU A 287 -16.10 -25.48 -67.67
CA LEU A 287 -15.29 -24.29 -67.35
C LEU A 287 -16.14 -23.14 -66.77
N ARG A 288 -17.38 -22.95 -67.24
CA ARG A 288 -18.31 -21.98 -66.64
C ARG A 288 -18.64 -22.34 -65.19
N LYS A 289 -18.99 -23.59 -64.92
CA LYS A 289 -19.30 -24.06 -63.55
C LYS A 289 -18.11 -23.91 -62.62
N GLU A 290 -16.90 -24.26 -63.08
CA GLU A 290 -15.67 -24.07 -62.30
C GLU A 290 -15.41 -22.60 -62.00
N LYS A 291 -15.56 -21.72 -63.00
CA LYS A 291 -15.46 -20.27 -62.81
C LYS A 291 -16.48 -19.75 -61.81
N GLU A 292 -17.73 -20.18 -61.90
CA GLU A 292 -18.79 -19.76 -60.97
C GLU A 292 -18.54 -20.27 -59.54
N ASN A 293 -18.06 -21.50 -59.38
CA ASN A 293 -17.66 -22.05 -58.10
C ASN A 293 -16.48 -21.28 -57.49
N MET A 294 -15.44 -21.00 -58.28
CA MET A 294 -14.30 -20.18 -57.86
C MET A 294 -14.72 -18.76 -57.48
N GLN A 295 -15.64 -18.15 -58.25
CA GLN A 295 -16.21 -16.85 -57.91
C GLN A 295 -17.00 -16.87 -56.61
N ARG A 296 -17.74 -17.96 -56.33
CA ARG A 296 -18.45 -18.15 -55.07
C ARG A 296 -17.48 -18.24 -53.90
N HIS A 297 -16.46 -19.10 -54.01
CA HIS A 297 -15.40 -19.21 -53.00
C HIS A 297 -14.68 -17.89 -52.77
N TYR A 298 -14.40 -17.12 -53.83
CA TYR A 298 -13.80 -15.79 -53.71
C TYR A 298 -14.72 -14.82 -52.95
N ARG A 299 -16.03 -14.80 -53.24
CA ARG A 299 -17.00 -13.95 -52.53
C ARG A 299 -17.13 -14.36 -51.06
N GLU A 300 -17.18 -15.65 -50.76
CA GLU A 300 -17.23 -16.18 -49.40
C GLU A 300 -15.96 -15.84 -48.62
N LEU A 301 -14.79 -16.01 -49.22
CA LEU A 301 -13.51 -15.67 -48.61
C LEU A 301 -13.42 -14.17 -48.36
N THR A 302 -13.80 -13.34 -49.33
CA THR A 302 -13.85 -11.87 -49.18
C THR A 302 -14.80 -11.46 -48.05
N LYS A 303 -15.94 -12.13 -47.92
CA LYS A 303 -16.89 -11.90 -46.82
C LYS A 303 -16.25 -12.28 -45.47
N LYS A 304 -15.71 -13.50 -45.34
CA LYS A 304 -15.02 -13.95 -44.10
C LYS A 304 -13.86 -13.03 -43.72
N MET A 305 -13.08 -12.56 -44.70
CA MET A 305 -11.99 -11.61 -44.46
C MET A 305 -12.50 -10.27 -43.94
N LYS A 306 -13.61 -9.75 -44.49
CA LYS A 306 -14.24 -8.53 -43.97
C LYS A 306 -14.79 -8.74 -42.56
N ASP A 307 -15.50 -9.83 -42.33
CA ASP A 307 -16.10 -10.16 -41.04
C ASP A 307 -15.01 -10.27 -39.95
N SER A 308 -13.93 -11.02 -40.22
CA SER A 308 -12.77 -11.11 -39.31
C SER A 308 -12.11 -9.76 -39.05
N ARG A 309 -11.95 -8.91 -40.07
CA ARG A 309 -11.40 -7.55 -39.87
C ARG A 309 -12.33 -6.68 -39.02
N THR A 310 -13.65 -6.83 -39.17
CA THR A 310 -14.61 -6.09 -38.33
C THR A 310 -14.62 -6.59 -36.89
N THR A 311 -14.54 -7.91 -36.66
CA THR A 311 -14.50 -8.46 -35.29
C THR A 311 -13.22 -8.06 -34.58
N GLU A 312 -12.06 -8.17 -35.25
CA GLU A 312 -10.79 -7.75 -34.65
C GLU A 312 -10.74 -6.24 -34.41
N ARG A 313 -11.30 -5.43 -35.32
CA ARG A 313 -11.40 -3.98 -35.11
C ARG A 313 -12.30 -3.64 -33.92
N SER A 314 -13.42 -4.35 -33.75
CA SER A 314 -14.31 -4.16 -32.60
C SER A 314 -13.65 -4.61 -31.30
N ARG A 315 -12.92 -5.74 -31.32
CA ARG A 315 -12.20 -6.26 -30.16
C ARG A 315 -11.07 -5.33 -29.74
N LEU A 316 -10.30 -4.82 -30.70
CA LEU A 316 -9.26 -3.81 -30.45
C LEU A 316 -9.88 -2.51 -29.92
N GLY A 317 -11.02 -2.09 -30.47
CA GLY A 317 -11.78 -0.95 -29.97
C GLY A 317 -12.15 -1.10 -28.50
N GLY A 318 -12.78 -2.22 -28.13
CA GLY A 318 -13.13 -2.52 -26.74
C GLY A 318 -11.91 -2.57 -25.82
N LEU A 319 -10.81 -3.21 -26.23
CA LEU A 319 -9.58 -3.24 -25.43
C LEU A 319 -8.97 -1.85 -25.20
N VAL A 320 -9.00 -0.98 -26.21
CA VAL A 320 -8.51 0.40 -26.09
C VAL A 320 -9.42 1.22 -25.18
N GLU A 321 -10.74 1.04 -25.27
CA GLU A 321 -11.70 1.69 -24.37
C GLU A 321 -11.50 1.23 -22.91
N ASP A 322 -11.47 -0.08 -22.67
CA ASP A 322 -11.27 -0.67 -21.34
C ASP A 322 -9.93 -0.23 -20.72
N SER A 323 -8.85 -0.23 -21.51
CA SER A 323 -7.53 0.21 -21.04
C SER A 323 -7.49 1.71 -20.76
N ALA A 324 -8.18 2.53 -21.56
CA ALA A 324 -8.30 3.96 -21.31
C ALA A 324 -9.14 4.25 -20.06
N GLU A 325 -10.21 3.50 -19.82
CA GLU A 325 -11.01 3.60 -18.60
C GLU A 325 -10.23 3.19 -17.36
N ALA A 326 -9.50 2.06 -17.42
CA ALA A 326 -8.63 1.63 -16.34
C ALA A 326 -7.53 2.66 -16.04
N SER A 327 -6.92 3.23 -17.08
CA SER A 327 -5.91 4.30 -16.93
C SER A 327 -6.50 5.53 -16.26
N LYS A 328 -7.67 6.02 -16.71
CA LYS A 328 -8.38 7.14 -16.07
C LYS A 328 -8.73 6.86 -14.61
N ALA A 329 -9.14 5.63 -14.29
CA ALA A 329 -9.45 5.24 -12.92
C ALA A 329 -8.20 5.26 -12.01
N VAL A 330 -7.06 4.81 -12.53
CA VAL A 330 -5.77 4.88 -11.82
C VAL A 330 -5.33 6.33 -11.66
N ASP A 331 -5.41 7.16 -12.70
CA ASP A 331 -5.09 8.59 -12.64
C ASP A 331 -5.97 9.32 -11.61
N ALA A 332 -7.26 8.98 -11.53
CA ALA A 332 -8.16 9.53 -10.52
C ALA A 332 -7.75 9.11 -9.10
N LYS A 333 -7.26 7.88 -8.89
CA LYS A 333 -6.72 7.42 -7.61
C LYS A 333 -5.42 8.15 -7.26
N ILE A 334 -4.52 8.34 -8.22
CA ILE A 334 -3.28 9.13 -8.06
C ILE A 334 -3.62 10.56 -7.65
N ALA A 335 -4.56 11.21 -8.35
CA ALA A 335 -4.97 12.57 -8.02
C ALA A 335 -5.55 12.70 -6.60
N ARG A 336 -6.32 11.71 -6.14
CA ARG A 336 -6.81 11.65 -4.74
C ARG A 336 -5.65 11.46 -3.75
N ALA A 337 -4.73 10.54 -4.03
CA ALA A 337 -3.56 10.31 -3.19
C ALA A 337 -2.68 11.56 -3.08
N GLU A 338 -2.40 12.23 -4.20
CA GLU A 338 -1.67 13.49 -4.21
C GLU A 338 -2.36 14.58 -3.39
N LYS A 339 -3.70 14.68 -3.48
CA LYS A 339 -4.46 15.64 -2.67
C LYS A 339 -4.31 15.35 -1.18
N ILE A 340 -4.40 14.08 -0.78
CA ILE A 340 -4.20 13.65 0.62
C ILE A 340 -2.79 14.00 1.09
N LEU A 341 -1.75 13.70 0.29
CA LEU A 341 -0.36 14.02 0.62
C LEU A 341 -0.12 15.53 0.73
N LYS A 342 -0.66 16.33 -0.20
CA LYS A 342 -0.58 17.79 -0.15
C LYS A 342 -1.27 18.34 1.10
N LEU A 343 -2.44 17.82 1.45
CA LEU A 343 -3.14 18.20 2.70
C LEU A 343 -2.34 17.80 3.94
N ALA A 344 -1.76 16.60 3.97
CA ALA A 344 -0.93 16.13 5.06
C ALA A 344 0.34 16.99 5.22
N GLU A 345 0.99 17.39 4.13
CA GLU A 345 2.15 18.28 4.16
C GLU A 345 1.79 19.68 4.67
N MET A 346 0.65 20.23 4.24
CA MET A 346 0.15 21.51 4.76
C MET A 346 -0.19 21.43 6.26
N ALA A 347 -0.84 20.35 6.70
CA ALA A 347 -1.15 20.13 8.11
C ALA A 347 0.14 19.97 8.94
N ARG A 348 1.13 19.23 8.42
CA ARG A 348 2.42 19.00 9.09
C ARG A 348 3.21 20.28 9.32
N LYS A 349 2.99 21.36 8.55
CA LYS A 349 3.62 22.67 8.83
C LYS A 349 3.21 23.24 10.18
N LEU A 350 1.95 23.01 10.59
CA LEU A 350 1.37 23.53 11.84
C LEU A 350 1.67 22.64 13.07
N GLU A 351 2.19 21.43 12.86
CA GLU A 351 2.58 20.53 13.94
C GLU A 351 3.84 21.03 14.68
N THR A 352 3.90 20.76 15.98
CA THR A 352 5.06 21.09 16.82
C THR A 352 6.28 20.21 16.48
N GLU A 353 7.50 20.63 16.85
CA GLU A 353 8.71 19.84 16.59
C GLU A 353 8.66 18.46 17.26
N GLY A 354 8.13 18.39 18.49
CA GLY A 354 7.92 17.12 19.19
C GLY A 354 7.03 16.15 18.42
N GLU A 355 5.92 16.64 17.85
CA GLU A 355 5.00 15.82 17.03
C GLU A 355 5.56 15.46 15.66
N LYS A 356 6.45 16.29 15.11
CA LYS A 356 7.15 15.98 13.84
C LYS A 356 8.17 14.86 14.00
N ILE A 357 8.81 14.80 15.17
CA ILE A 357 9.86 13.83 15.53
C ILE A 357 9.23 12.50 15.98
N ASP A 358 8.18 12.56 16.81
CA ASP A 358 7.43 11.39 17.24
C ASP A 358 5.92 11.57 17.06
N PRO A 359 5.39 11.33 15.84
CA PRO A 359 3.97 11.53 15.51
C PRO A 359 3.02 10.55 16.22
N PHE A 360 3.56 9.47 16.79
CA PHE A 360 2.78 8.34 17.30
C PHE A 360 3.03 8.09 18.79
N ASN A 361 3.60 9.06 19.50
CA ASN A 361 3.96 8.91 20.90
C ASN A 361 2.76 8.48 21.76
N VAL A 362 2.77 7.23 22.21
CA VAL A 362 1.80 6.65 23.16
C VAL A 362 2.31 6.79 24.60
N SER A 363 3.62 6.90 24.78
CA SER A 363 4.35 6.80 26.06
C SER A 363 4.31 8.07 26.91
N GLY A 364 3.98 9.22 26.33
CA GLY A 364 3.82 10.50 27.05
C GLY A 364 2.39 10.82 27.47
N ARG A 365 1.47 9.86 27.47
CA ARG A 365 0.05 10.10 27.77
C ARG A 365 -0.22 10.07 29.28
N PRO A 366 -0.78 11.13 29.89
CA PRO A 366 -1.37 11.06 31.24
C PRO A 366 -2.59 10.11 31.31
N TYR A 367 -3.09 9.65 30.16
CA TYR A 367 -4.34 8.91 30.02
C TYR A 367 -4.17 7.47 29.50
N ALA A 368 -2.95 6.98 29.27
CA ALA A 368 -2.76 5.55 28.95
C ALA A 368 -3.14 4.63 30.14
N ASP A 369 -3.02 5.15 31.37
CA ASP A 369 -3.44 4.48 32.62
C ASP A 369 -4.82 4.97 33.14
N ALA A 370 -5.47 5.91 32.44
CA ALA A 370 -6.75 6.42 32.88
C ALA A 370 -7.85 5.42 32.51
N SER A 371 -8.39 4.77 33.54
CA SER A 371 -9.63 4.00 33.43
C SER A 371 -10.74 4.81 32.77
N ALA A 372 -11.67 4.14 32.09
CA ALA A 372 -12.83 4.74 31.41
C ALA A 372 -13.72 5.64 32.31
N ASP A 373 -13.45 5.68 33.61
CA ASP A 373 -14.07 6.53 34.63
C ASP A 373 -13.55 7.98 34.65
N ALA A 374 -12.34 8.26 34.14
CA ALA A 374 -11.68 9.56 34.31
C ALA A 374 -12.32 10.71 33.51
N PHE A 375 -13.13 10.41 32.49
CA PHE A 375 -13.76 11.39 31.60
C PHE A 375 -15.29 11.44 31.69
N GLN A 376 -15.89 10.72 32.62
CA GLN A 376 -17.35 10.75 32.79
C GLN A 376 -17.75 12.01 33.56
N THR A 377 -18.73 12.76 33.02
CA THR A 377 -19.43 13.77 33.82
C THR A 377 -20.05 13.09 35.06
N PRO A 378 -20.24 13.79 36.19
CA PRO A 378 -20.80 13.19 37.41
C PRO A 378 -22.11 12.42 37.17
N THR A 379 -22.89 12.89 36.19
CA THR A 379 -24.11 12.26 35.68
C THR A 379 -23.88 10.94 34.94
N GLN A 380 -22.81 10.81 34.14
CA GLN A 380 -22.48 9.60 33.40
C GLN A 380 -21.94 8.52 34.33
N ARG A 381 -21.16 8.91 35.34
CA ARG A 381 -20.66 8.00 36.39
C ARG A 381 -21.79 7.44 37.25
N ALA A 382 -22.74 8.29 37.64
CA ALA A 382 -23.94 7.85 38.36
C ALA A 382 -24.82 6.91 37.52
N LEU A 383 -24.88 7.11 36.19
CA LEU A 383 -25.62 6.24 35.29
C LEU A 383 -24.91 4.89 35.12
N ALA A 384 -23.59 4.89 34.95
CA ALA A 384 -22.76 3.69 34.85
C ALA A 384 -22.78 2.87 36.15
N GLU A 385 -22.71 3.53 37.31
CA GLU A 385 -22.88 2.88 38.61
C GLU A 385 -24.32 2.35 38.81
N ALA A 386 -25.34 3.04 38.30
CA ALA A 386 -26.72 2.55 38.33
C ALA A 386 -26.89 1.32 37.42
N TYR A 387 -26.29 1.31 36.22
CA TYR A 387 -26.28 0.15 35.34
C TYR A 387 -25.48 -1.02 35.92
N ALA A 388 -24.31 -0.78 36.50
CA ALA A 388 -23.51 -1.80 37.17
C ALA A 388 -24.21 -2.37 38.42
N ARG A 389 -24.97 -1.56 39.15
CA ARG A 389 -25.83 -2.03 40.25
C ARG A 389 -27.03 -2.86 39.75
N CYS A 390 -27.54 -2.55 38.56
CA CYS A 390 -28.56 -3.38 37.90
C CYS A 390 -27.96 -4.69 37.35
N GLU A 391 -26.72 -4.69 36.88
CA GLU A 391 -25.99 -5.89 36.43
C GLU A 391 -25.54 -6.79 37.59
N ALA A 392 -25.20 -6.20 38.75
CA ALA A 392 -24.82 -6.92 39.96
C ALA A 392 -26.02 -7.51 40.73
N ALA A 393 -27.25 -7.18 40.36
CA ALA A 393 -28.44 -7.85 40.87
C ALA A 393 -28.52 -9.26 40.23
N GLU A 394 -28.36 -10.30 41.05
CA GLU A 394 -28.40 -11.71 40.65
C GLU A 394 -29.67 -12.01 39.83
N GLY A 395 -29.51 -12.33 38.54
CA GLY A 395 -30.62 -12.72 37.65
C GLY A 395 -30.43 -12.43 36.15
N MET A 396 -29.45 -11.60 35.74
CA MET A 396 -29.29 -11.24 34.32
C MET A 396 -28.69 -12.35 33.44
N ALA A 397 -27.94 -13.30 33.98
CA ALA A 397 -27.42 -14.44 33.21
C ALA A 397 -28.55 -15.42 32.80
N GLU A 398 -29.56 -15.57 33.65
CA GLU A 398 -30.76 -16.37 33.35
C GLU A 398 -31.65 -15.62 32.35
N ILE A 399 -31.82 -14.31 32.49
CA ILE A 399 -32.58 -13.48 31.53
C ILE A 399 -31.87 -13.40 30.17
N GLU A 400 -30.54 -13.33 30.11
CA GLU A 400 -29.80 -13.32 28.85
C GLU A 400 -29.82 -14.71 28.19
N ALA A 401 -29.77 -15.79 28.97
CA ALA A 401 -29.95 -17.16 28.47
C ALA A 401 -31.39 -17.40 27.96
N GLU A 402 -32.40 -16.91 28.69
CA GLU A 402 -33.82 -16.96 28.28
C GLU A 402 -34.09 -16.07 27.08
N ALA A 403 -33.47 -14.89 26.97
CA ALA A 403 -33.59 -14.00 25.81
C ALA A 403 -32.90 -14.58 24.57
N LYS A 404 -31.73 -15.22 24.73
CA LYS A 404 -31.07 -15.96 23.64
C LYS A 404 -31.87 -17.18 23.23
N ALA A 405 -32.47 -17.92 24.17
CA ALA A 405 -33.35 -19.05 23.89
C ALA A 405 -34.64 -18.62 23.21
N PHE A 406 -35.25 -17.50 23.64
CA PHE A 406 -36.43 -16.91 23.03
C PHE A 406 -36.13 -16.40 21.61
N ALA A 407 -35.00 -15.69 21.42
CA ALA A 407 -34.58 -15.22 20.10
C ALA A 407 -34.29 -16.39 19.14
N ALA A 408 -33.66 -17.48 19.62
CA ALA A 408 -33.43 -18.68 18.83
C ALA A 408 -34.76 -19.36 18.44
N ALA A 409 -35.71 -19.49 19.38
CA ALA A 409 -37.02 -20.07 19.11
C ALA A 409 -37.86 -19.22 18.14
N GLU A 410 -37.75 -17.89 18.20
CA GLU A 410 -38.49 -16.99 17.32
C GLU A 410 -37.90 -16.97 15.91
N VAL A 411 -36.57 -17.06 15.77
CA VAL A 411 -35.90 -17.26 14.47
C VAL A 411 -36.29 -18.60 13.84
N GLU A 412 -36.41 -19.66 14.63
CA GLU A 412 -36.84 -20.97 14.16
C GLU A 412 -38.30 -20.96 13.67
N LYS A 413 -39.22 -20.34 14.42
CA LYS A 413 -40.61 -20.15 13.96
C LYS A 413 -40.69 -19.31 12.69
N HIS A 414 -39.93 -18.22 12.59
CA HIS A 414 -39.91 -17.40 11.38
C HIS A 414 -39.28 -18.15 10.20
N ALA A 415 -38.29 -19.01 10.43
CA ALA A 415 -37.73 -19.88 9.40
C ALA A 415 -38.75 -20.94 8.94
N GLU A 416 -39.51 -21.53 9.86
CA GLU A 416 -40.60 -22.48 9.55
C GLU A 416 -41.76 -21.79 8.79
N GLU A 417 -42.20 -20.61 9.22
CA GLU A 417 -43.19 -19.80 8.51
C GLU A 417 -42.71 -19.38 7.11
N PHE A 418 -41.42 -19.06 6.99
CA PHE A 418 -40.79 -18.72 5.72
C PHE A 418 -40.65 -19.92 4.78
N GLU A 419 -40.29 -21.12 5.27
CA GLU A 419 -40.34 -22.36 4.47
C GLU A 419 -41.78 -22.71 4.05
N ARG A 420 -42.75 -22.48 4.93
CA ARG A 420 -44.17 -22.78 4.64
C ARG A 420 -44.75 -21.85 3.57
N THR A 421 -44.27 -20.61 3.50
CA THR A 421 -44.64 -19.63 2.47
C THR A 421 -43.79 -19.77 1.20
N HIS A 422 -42.54 -20.21 1.33
CA HIS A 422 -41.56 -20.34 0.25
C HIS A 422 -40.76 -21.66 0.38
N PRO A 423 -41.35 -22.81 0.01
CA PRO A 423 -40.72 -24.12 0.20
C PRO A 423 -39.46 -24.26 -0.66
N GLY A 424 -38.35 -24.64 -0.03
CA GLY A 424 -37.07 -24.90 -0.68
C GLY A 424 -36.18 -23.67 -0.91
N LEU A 425 -36.64 -22.44 -0.56
CA LEU A 425 -35.85 -21.23 -0.76
C LEU A 425 -34.69 -21.10 0.26
N LEU A 426 -34.89 -21.51 1.52
CA LEU A 426 -33.81 -21.55 2.52
C LEU A 426 -32.74 -22.58 2.17
N ALA A 427 -33.15 -23.76 1.70
CA ALA A 427 -32.24 -24.77 1.18
C ALA A 427 -31.50 -24.30 -0.08
N ALA A 428 -32.16 -23.55 -0.97
CA ALA A 428 -31.53 -22.94 -2.14
C ALA A 428 -30.53 -21.84 -1.75
N ILE A 429 -30.83 -20.99 -0.77
CA ILE A 429 -29.92 -19.95 -0.25
C ILE A 429 -28.74 -20.58 0.49
N ALA A 430 -28.96 -21.66 1.25
CA ALA A 430 -27.89 -22.43 1.90
C ALA A 430 -26.99 -23.12 0.88
N ALA A 431 -27.56 -23.69 -0.19
CA ALA A 431 -26.82 -24.24 -1.32
C ALA A 431 -26.06 -23.15 -2.10
N GLU A 432 -26.65 -21.96 -2.30
CA GLU A 432 -25.98 -20.81 -2.92
C GLU A 432 -24.84 -20.27 -2.06
N ARG A 433 -24.97 -20.29 -0.73
CA ARG A 433 -23.89 -19.94 0.20
C ARG A 433 -22.76 -20.97 0.15
N ALA A 434 -23.09 -22.26 0.16
CA ALA A 434 -22.11 -23.32 -0.01
C ALA A 434 -21.41 -23.27 -1.39
N GLU A 435 -22.13 -22.90 -2.45
CA GLU A 435 -21.55 -22.70 -3.79
C GLU A 435 -20.71 -21.41 -3.90
N LYS A 436 -21.03 -20.36 -3.12
CA LYS A 436 -20.21 -19.14 -2.95
C LYS A 436 -18.96 -19.37 -2.10
N ASP A 437 -19.00 -20.33 -1.18
CA ASP A 437 -17.82 -20.74 -0.39
C ASP A 437 -16.88 -21.65 -1.22
N GLU A 438 -17.41 -22.44 -2.18
CA GLU A 438 -16.60 -23.20 -3.15
C GLU A 438 -16.05 -22.37 -4.32
N LYS A 439 -16.73 -21.27 -4.69
CA LYS A 439 -16.25 -20.27 -5.65
C LYS A 439 -16.07 -18.94 -4.91
N GLY A 440 -14.94 -18.81 -4.21
CA GLY A 440 -14.57 -17.63 -3.41
C GLY A 440 -14.72 -16.29 -4.13
N VAL A 441 -15.94 -15.77 -4.16
CA VAL A 441 -16.31 -14.40 -4.53
C VAL A 441 -17.51 -14.03 -3.66
N ALA A 442 -17.31 -14.04 -2.35
CA ALA A 442 -18.02 -13.13 -1.48
C ALA A 442 -17.41 -11.74 -1.70
N GLY A 443 -18.24 -10.75 -2.03
CA GLY A 443 -17.85 -9.36 -2.24
C GLY A 443 -17.40 -8.64 -0.97
N THR A 444 -16.44 -9.20 -0.27
CA THR A 444 -15.45 -8.44 0.49
C THR A 444 -14.26 -8.29 -0.44
N PHE A 445 -13.85 -7.05 -0.71
CA PHE A 445 -12.64 -6.76 -1.46
C PHE A 445 -11.48 -7.57 -0.84
N GLU A 446 -11.06 -8.66 -1.48
CA GLU A 446 -9.87 -9.40 -1.05
C GLU A 446 -8.66 -8.50 -1.31
N HIS A 447 -8.27 -7.75 -0.28
CA HIS A 447 -7.00 -7.06 -0.25
C HIS A 447 -5.91 -8.14 -0.24
N GLY A 448 -5.01 -8.08 -1.22
CA GLY A 448 -3.82 -8.95 -1.26
C GLY A 448 -3.06 -8.90 0.07
N PRO A 449 -2.37 -9.99 0.44
CA PRO A 449 -1.71 -10.11 1.75
C PRO A 449 -0.69 -8.98 1.91
N GLY A 450 -0.92 -8.09 2.87
CA GLY A 450 0.03 -7.03 3.22
C GLY A 450 -0.47 -5.58 3.08
N SER A 451 -1.76 -5.29 3.28
CA SER A 451 -2.19 -3.91 3.45
C SER A 451 -1.80 -3.41 4.86
N LEU A 452 -0.56 -2.94 4.96
CA LEU A 452 0.04 -2.28 6.13
C LEU A 452 -0.31 -0.79 6.07
N SER A 453 -1.26 -0.33 6.89
CA SER A 453 -1.42 1.11 7.14
C SER A 453 -0.42 1.54 8.20
N SER A 454 0.40 2.55 7.91
CA SER A 454 1.24 3.17 8.94
C SER A 454 0.42 3.86 10.04
N TRP A 455 -0.87 4.11 9.77
CA TRP A 455 -1.83 4.75 10.66
C TRP A 455 -2.68 3.75 11.47
N GLY A 456 -2.53 2.45 11.19
CA GLY A 456 -3.25 1.40 11.90
C GLY A 456 -2.65 1.12 13.29
N SER A 457 -3.45 0.53 14.18
CA SER A 457 -2.90 -0.13 15.38
C SER A 457 -1.79 -1.09 14.95
N LEU A 458 -0.67 -1.12 15.67
CA LEU A 458 0.33 -2.18 15.45
C LEU A 458 -0.36 -3.50 15.81
N PRO A 459 -0.52 -4.44 14.85
CA PRO A 459 -1.04 -5.75 15.20
C PRO A 459 -0.07 -6.42 16.18
N ALA A 460 -0.60 -7.26 17.07
CA ALA A 460 0.19 -8.00 18.06
C ALA A 460 1.29 -8.84 17.39
N PHE A 461 1.13 -9.17 16.10
CA PHE A 461 2.10 -9.87 15.27
C PHE A 461 2.44 -9.07 13.99
N PRO A 462 3.73 -8.95 13.60
CA PRO A 462 4.20 -8.07 12.51
C PRO A 462 3.63 -8.30 11.10
N ASN A 463 2.98 -9.46 10.86
CA ASN A 463 2.54 -9.89 9.53
C ASN A 463 1.02 -10.08 9.42
N GLU A 464 0.26 -9.72 10.44
CA GLU A 464 -1.20 -9.83 10.42
C GLU A 464 -1.81 -8.62 9.71
N PRO A 465 -2.75 -8.80 8.76
CA PRO A 465 -3.42 -7.69 8.13
C PRO A 465 -4.17 -6.88 9.19
N VAL A 466 -3.99 -5.56 9.19
CA VAL A 466 -4.69 -4.66 10.10
C VAL A 466 -6.15 -4.56 9.63
N ASP A 467 -7.08 -4.74 10.56
CA ASP A 467 -8.52 -4.63 10.29
C ASP A 467 -8.89 -3.23 9.79
N GLU A 468 -9.90 -3.14 8.92
CA GLU A 468 -10.33 -1.87 8.32
C GLU A 468 -10.77 -0.84 9.37
N TYR A 469 -11.38 -1.31 10.46
CA TYR A 469 -11.80 -0.47 11.58
C TYR A 469 -10.62 0.09 12.38
N GLU A 470 -9.46 -0.59 12.35
CA GLU A 470 -8.28 -0.18 13.09
C GLU A 470 -7.30 0.67 12.28
N TYR A 471 -7.53 0.85 10.97
CA TYR A 471 -6.57 1.47 10.06
C TYR A 471 -6.19 2.91 10.35
N MET A 472 -7.04 3.64 11.07
CA MET A 472 -6.91 5.06 11.36
C MET A 472 -6.70 5.35 12.86
N ASN A 473 -6.54 4.34 13.71
CA ASN A 473 -6.46 4.54 15.16
C ASN A 473 -5.33 5.50 15.57
N ARG A 474 -4.16 5.41 14.94
CA ARG A 474 -3.05 6.34 15.20
C ARG A 474 -3.31 7.75 14.68
N PHE A 475 -4.10 7.87 13.60
CA PHE A 475 -4.52 9.16 13.09
C PHE A 475 -5.48 9.83 14.09
N PHE A 476 -6.45 9.09 14.62
CA PHE A 476 -7.39 9.58 15.62
C PHE A 476 -6.71 9.90 16.94
N ASP A 477 -5.72 9.13 17.36
CA ASP A 477 -4.89 9.46 18.51
C ASP A 477 -4.20 10.81 18.37
N ARG A 478 -3.58 11.04 17.21
CA ARG A 478 -2.90 12.31 16.91
C ARG A 478 -3.90 13.46 16.84
N TYR A 479 -5.08 13.22 16.27
CA TYR A 479 -6.17 14.19 16.22
C TYR A 479 -6.67 14.54 17.63
N ASN A 480 -6.90 13.54 18.48
CA ASN A 480 -7.40 13.71 19.84
C ASN A 480 -6.40 14.48 20.71
N LYS A 481 -5.09 14.24 20.54
CA LYS A 481 -4.06 15.03 21.22
C LYS A 481 -4.16 16.51 20.87
N VAL A 482 -4.15 16.84 19.57
CA VAL A 482 -4.26 18.24 19.11
C VAL A 482 -5.57 18.88 19.57
N PHE A 483 -6.67 18.11 19.61
CA PHE A 483 -7.95 18.56 20.13
C PHE A 483 -7.88 18.93 21.62
N LEU A 484 -7.23 18.10 22.45
CA LEU A 484 -7.04 18.39 23.87
C LEU A 484 -6.11 19.60 24.09
N ASP A 485 -5.01 19.68 23.34
CA ASP A 485 -4.07 20.79 23.42
C ASP A 485 -4.75 22.12 23.03
N THR A 486 -5.58 22.11 21.99
CA THR A 486 -6.37 23.28 21.59
C THR A 486 -7.31 23.72 22.70
N ARG A 487 -8.00 22.78 23.35
CA ARG A 487 -8.92 23.07 24.45
C ARG A 487 -8.20 23.59 25.69
N ALA A 488 -7.00 23.09 25.98
CA ALA A 488 -6.16 23.60 27.07
C ALA A 488 -5.71 25.04 26.80
N VAL A 489 -5.29 25.33 25.56
CA VAL A 489 -4.90 26.69 25.15
C VAL A 489 -6.08 27.66 25.21
N ASP A 490 -7.27 27.23 24.77
CA ASP A 490 -8.47 28.05 24.85
C ASP A 490 -8.88 28.34 26.31
N GLY A 491 -8.79 27.35 27.20
CA GLY A 491 -9.01 27.55 28.63
C GLY A 491 -8.04 28.54 29.28
N GLU A 492 -6.74 28.44 28.96
CA GLU A 492 -5.74 29.42 29.44
C GLU A 492 -5.97 30.81 28.82
N ARG A 493 -6.44 30.90 27.57
CA ARG A 493 -6.81 32.18 26.95
C ARG A 493 -8.00 32.81 27.65
N GLU A 494 -9.03 32.04 27.98
CA GLU A 494 -10.19 32.51 28.73
C GLU A 494 -9.77 33.02 30.11
N ARG A 495 -8.98 32.23 30.85
CA ARG A 495 -8.43 32.63 32.14
C ARG A 495 -7.60 33.91 32.06
N LEU A 496 -6.69 34.01 31.09
CA LEU A 496 -5.89 35.22 30.88
C LEU A 496 -6.75 36.41 30.45
N ALA A 497 -7.84 36.18 29.71
CA ALA A 497 -8.79 37.23 29.35
C ALA A 497 -9.56 37.73 30.56
N GLU A 498 -9.98 36.84 31.47
CA GLU A 498 -10.58 37.18 32.76
C GLU A 498 -9.59 37.96 33.63
N GLU A 499 -8.36 37.46 33.82
CA GLU A 499 -7.32 38.15 34.59
C GLU A 499 -7.01 39.55 33.99
N ASN A 500 -6.95 39.68 32.66
CA ASN A 500 -6.75 40.97 32.00
C ASN A 500 -7.98 41.90 32.16
N GLY A 501 -9.19 41.34 32.13
CA GLY A 501 -10.42 42.05 32.47
C GLY A 501 -10.38 42.60 33.89
N ASP A 502 -10.05 41.76 34.87
CA ASP A 502 -9.89 42.13 36.27
C ASP A 502 -8.81 43.20 36.46
N LEU A 503 -7.66 43.05 35.79
CA LEU A 503 -6.58 44.04 35.84
C LEU A 503 -7.00 45.37 35.23
N ARG A 504 -7.73 45.36 34.11
CA ARG A 504 -8.31 46.58 33.53
C ARG A 504 -9.32 47.24 34.46
N ASP A 505 -10.15 46.45 35.14
CA ASP A 505 -11.11 46.95 36.13
C ASP A 505 -10.41 47.53 37.36
N VAL A 506 -9.35 46.89 37.85
CA VAL A 506 -8.52 47.41 38.94
C VAL A 506 -7.82 48.70 38.52
N LEU A 507 -7.26 48.75 37.31
CA LEU A 507 -6.61 49.95 36.78
C LEU A 507 -7.62 51.08 36.58
N LYS A 508 -8.83 50.78 36.09
CA LYS A 508 -9.93 51.73 35.98
C LYS A 508 -10.29 52.27 37.37
N ARG A 509 -10.52 51.41 38.37
CA ARG A 509 -10.77 51.82 39.76
C ARG A 509 -9.64 52.66 40.36
N TYR A 510 -8.38 52.36 40.02
CA TYR A 510 -7.23 53.14 40.49
C TYR A 510 -7.18 54.52 39.84
N LEU A 511 -7.37 54.60 38.51
CA LEU A 511 -7.44 55.87 37.77
C LEU A 511 -8.64 56.71 38.22
N ASP A 512 -9.77 56.08 38.48
CA ASP A 512 -10.96 56.70 39.05
C ASP A 512 -10.73 57.14 40.52
N GLY A 513 -9.86 56.46 41.26
CA GLY A 513 -9.45 56.88 42.60
C GLY A 513 -8.47 58.06 42.61
N VAL A 514 -7.72 58.28 41.52
CA VAL A 514 -6.69 59.33 41.40
C VAL A 514 -7.19 60.56 40.63
N SER A 515 -8.10 60.36 39.66
CA SER A 515 -8.72 61.44 38.87
C SER A 515 -10.14 61.72 39.36
N VAL A 516 -10.55 62.98 39.36
CA VAL A 516 -11.93 63.36 39.74
C VAL A 516 -12.80 63.35 38.49
N ASN A 517 -13.55 62.26 38.29
CA ASN A 517 -14.45 62.05 37.15
C ASN A 517 -15.93 62.06 37.61
N ASP A 518 -16.86 62.46 36.74
CA ASP A 518 -18.29 62.61 37.09
C ASP A 518 -18.97 61.31 37.56
N GLU A 519 -18.49 60.14 37.12
CA GLU A 519 -19.00 58.82 37.53
C GLU A 519 -18.73 58.53 39.02
N ILE A 520 -17.57 58.93 39.52
CA ILE A 520 -17.09 58.73 40.91
C ILE A 520 -17.84 59.64 41.90
N VAL A 521 -18.29 60.81 41.43
CA VAL A 521 -19.17 61.70 42.19
C VAL A 521 -20.59 61.12 42.25
N ARG A 522 -21.07 60.45 41.19
CA ARG A 522 -22.37 59.76 41.19
C ARG A 522 -22.39 58.49 42.06
N GLU A 523 -21.28 57.77 42.18
CA GLU A 523 -21.17 56.63 43.11
C GLU A 523 -21.30 57.01 44.60
N SER A 524 -21.26 58.31 44.94
CA SER A 524 -21.54 58.83 46.29
C SER A 524 -23.05 58.98 46.61
N LEU A 525 -23.93 58.82 45.61
CA LEU A 525 -25.38 58.88 45.78
C LEU A 525 -25.95 57.60 46.42
N PRO A 526 -27.18 57.63 46.98
CA PRO A 526 -27.77 56.48 47.66
C PRO A 526 -27.97 55.29 46.71
N GLY A 527 -27.10 54.28 46.83
CA GLY A 527 -27.14 53.05 46.02
C GLY A 527 -25.82 52.68 45.35
N GLY A 528 -24.82 53.59 45.34
CA GLY A 528 -23.49 53.34 44.77
C GLY A 528 -22.50 52.64 45.72
N GLN A 529 -21.35 52.23 45.16
CA GLN A 529 -20.31 51.43 45.83
C GLN A 529 -19.45 52.21 46.85
N GLY A 530 -19.66 53.53 46.98
CA GLY A 530 -19.02 54.39 47.99
C GLY A 530 -17.60 54.83 47.62
N ASN A 531 -17.29 56.11 47.83
CA ASN A 531 -16.05 56.78 47.42
C ASN A 531 -15.39 57.50 48.62
N THR A 532 -14.06 57.69 48.58
CA THR A 532 -13.26 58.43 49.57
C THR A 532 -13.21 59.95 49.38
N LEU A 533 -13.60 60.48 48.22
CA LEU A 533 -13.56 61.93 47.94
C LEU A 533 -14.64 62.73 48.67
N LEU A 534 -15.81 62.12 48.94
CA LEU A 534 -16.91 62.73 49.68
C LEU A 534 -17.54 61.70 50.63
N VAL A 535 -17.17 61.75 51.92
CA VAL A 535 -17.67 60.82 52.93
C VAL A 535 -18.92 61.40 53.59
N VAL A 536 -20.06 60.78 53.33
CA VAL A 536 -21.36 61.15 53.94
C VAL A 536 -21.80 60.01 54.88
N ASN A 537 -22.14 60.35 56.12
CA ASN A 537 -22.70 59.45 57.14
C ASN A 537 -21.87 58.16 57.39
N GLU A 538 -20.54 58.27 57.49
CA GLU A 538 -19.63 57.14 57.79
C GLU A 538 -19.75 55.92 56.84
N ARG A 539 -20.45 56.07 55.71
CA ARG A 539 -20.83 54.96 54.82
C ARG A 539 -19.61 54.25 54.22
N ALA A 540 -18.54 55.00 53.92
CA ALA A 540 -17.29 54.45 53.42
C ALA A 540 -16.61 53.52 54.45
N GLU A 541 -16.73 53.81 55.76
CA GLU A 541 -16.18 52.95 56.81
C GLU A 541 -17.02 51.69 57.01
N VAL A 542 -18.35 51.82 56.95
CA VAL A 542 -19.27 50.68 57.06
C VAL A 542 -19.05 49.68 55.93
N LEU A 543 -18.94 50.14 54.68
CA LEU A 543 -18.69 49.28 53.51
C LEU A 543 -17.32 48.60 53.58
N ARG A 544 -16.27 49.28 54.08
CA ARG A 544 -14.95 48.66 54.31
C ARG A 544 -15.01 47.56 55.36
N ARG A 545 -15.73 47.77 56.47
CA ARG A 545 -15.92 46.76 57.51
C ARG A 545 -16.70 45.55 57.00
N GLN A 546 -17.76 45.78 56.20
CA GLN A 546 -18.54 44.73 55.56
C GLN A 546 -17.69 43.93 54.55
N LYS A 547 -16.90 44.60 53.72
CA LYS A 547 -15.99 43.95 52.77
C LYS A 547 -14.92 43.10 53.48
N ALA A 548 -14.29 43.64 54.51
CA ALA A 548 -13.30 42.91 55.32
C ALA A 548 -13.90 41.69 56.03
N ARG A 549 -15.18 41.76 56.42
CA ARG A 549 -15.91 40.62 56.99
C ARG A 549 -16.15 39.54 55.93
N LEU A 550 -16.67 39.90 54.75
CA LEU A 550 -16.93 38.97 53.65
C LEU A 550 -15.65 38.30 53.12
N GLU A 551 -14.53 39.03 53.06
CA GLU A 551 -13.23 38.46 52.66
C GLU A 551 -12.71 37.42 53.65
N ARG A 552 -12.94 37.63 54.96
CA ARG A 552 -12.60 36.63 55.99
C ARG A 552 -13.48 35.38 55.90
N GLU A 553 -14.78 35.57 55.65
CA GLU A 553 -15.73 34.47 55.47
C GLU A 553 -15.35 33.61 54.23
N ARG A 554 -15.04 34.25 53.09
CA ARG A 554 -14.56 33.54 51.87
C ARG A 554 -13.20 32.85 52.04
N ALA A 555 -12.29 33.43 52.82
CA ALA A 555 -11.00 32.82 53.11
C ALA A 555 -11.18 31.54 53.95
N ALA A 556 -12.05 31.58 54.96
CA ALA A 556 -12.40 30.41 55.76
C ALA A 556 -13.07 29.31 54.94
N GLU A 557 -13.95 29.66 53.98
CA GLU A 557 -14.57 28.71 53.06
C GLU A 557 -13.54 28.01 52.15
N ARG A 558 -12.55 28.75 51.63
CA ARG A 558 -11.47 28.18 50.81
C ARG A 558 -10.57 27.24 51.60
N GLU A 559 -10.25 27.56 52.85
CA GLU A 559 -9.49 26.68 53.74
C GLU A 559 -10.26 25.40 54.07
N MET A 560 -11.56 25.51 54.35
CA MET A 560 -12.43 24.34 54.59
C MET A 560 -12.58 23.46 53.34
N ALA A 561 -12.62 24.05 52.14
CA ALA A 561 -12.65 23.30 50.88
C ALA A 561 -11.31 22.58 50.61
N ALA A 562 -10.17 23.21 50.91
CA ALA A 562 -8.84 22.59 50.76
C ALA A 562 -8.65 21.39 51.69
N LEU A 563 -9.17 21.46 52.93
CA LEU A 563 -9.16 20.33 53.87
C LEU A 563 -10.02 19.16 53.38
N ARG A 564 -11.20 19.43 52.80
CA ARG A 564 -12.05 18.38 52.21
C ARG A 564 -11.36 17.63 51.06
N MET A 565 -10.55 18.32 50.25
CA MET A 565 -9.77 17.70 49.16
C MET A 565 -8.59 16.86 49.68
N GLN A 566 -8.04 17.18 50.86
CA GLN A 566 -7.03 16.34 51.50
C GLN A 566 -7.62 15.08 52.14
N ASP A 567 -8.84 15.17 52.67
CA ASP A 567 -9.54 14.01 53.25
C ASP A 567 -9.97 13.00 52.17
N THR A 568 -10.38 13.46 50.97
CA THR A 568 -10.65 12.55 49.83
C THR A 568 -9.37 11.85 49.34
N ALA A 569 -8.23 12.55 49.31
CA ALA A 569 -6.95 11.94 48.95
C ALA A 569 -6.42 10.93 50.00
N ARG A 570 -6.85 11.04 51.27
CA ARG A 570 -6.52 10.07 52.32
C ARG A 570 -7.39 8.81 52.27
N LEU A 571 -8.64 8.94 51.82
CA LEU A 571 -9.59 7.83 51.71
C LEU A 571 -9.24 6.84 50.57
N GLU A 572 -8.50 7.26 49.54
CA GLU A 572 -8.05 6.37 48.46
C GLU A 572 -6.87 5.45 48.85
N VAL A 573 -6.15 5.74 49.94
CA VAL A 573 -4.95 4.97 50.37
C VAL A 573 -5.30 3.87 51.39
N THR A 574 -6.50 3.86 51.97
CA THR A 574 -6.95 2.80 52.88
C THR A 574 -8.19 2.11 52.33
N GLY A 575 -8.01 0.97 51.68
CA GLY A 575 -9.10 0.10 51.25
C GLY A 575 -9.94 -0.39 52.43
N ARG A 576 -11.02 0.34 52.72
CA ARG A 576 -12.17 -0.09 53.54
C ARG A 576 -13.37 0.74 53.11
N SER A 577 -14.05 0.30 52.06
CA SER A 577 -15.42 0.69 51.78
C SER A 577 -16.31 -0.10 52.74
N ASP A 578 -16.83 0.58 53.75
CA ASP A 578 -18.17 0.37 54.31
C ASP A 578 -18.27 1.25 55.55
N VAL A 579 -19.20 2.21 55.53
CA VAL A 579 -20.06 2.69 56.64
C VAL A 579 -20.64 4.06 56.26
N GLN A 580 -21.94 4.04 55.98
CA GLN A 580 -22.96 5.08 56.23
C GLN A 580 -22.79 6.46 55.55
N ALA A 581 -23.29 6.55 54.32
CA ALA A 581 -23.70 7.79 53.68
C ALA A 581 -25.20 8.05 53.94
N GLU A 582 -25.58 8.32 55.20
CA GLU A 582 -26.91 8.81 55.57
C GLU A 582 -26.78 9.76 56.77
N GLU A 583 -26.10 10.89 56.59
CA GLU A 583 -26.22 12.06 57.46
C GLU A 583 -25.39 13.17 56.81
N VAL A 584 -26.07 14.09 56.11
CA VAL A 584 -25.72 15.50 55.76
C VAL A 584 -26.50 15.84 54.48
N ARG A 585 -27.83 15.90 54.61
CA ARG A 585 -28.73 16.55 53.65
C ARG A 585 -29.74 17.43 54.39
N GLU A 586 -29.29 18.15 55.41
CA GLU A 586 -30.06 19.21 56.05
C GLU A 586 -29.07 20.25 56.56
N VAL A 587 -28.66 21.19 55.71
CA VAL A 587 -28.51 22.64 55.98
C VAL A 587 -28.20 23.28 54.62
N GLU A 588 -29.19 23.38 53.74
CA GLU A 588 -29.07 24.22 52.53
C GLU A 588 -30.41 24.90 52.23
N VAL A 589 -31.08 25.43 53.26
CA VAL A 589 -32.15 26.40 53.08
C VAL A 589 -32.10 27.35 54.27
N MET A 590 -31.45 28.50 54.08
CA MET A 590 -31.78 29.80 54.67
C MET A 590 -30.51 30.67 54.64
N VAL A 591 -30.46 31.58 53.68
CA VAL A 591 -30.24 33.03 53.83
C VAL A 591 -30.07 33.58 52.41
N ARG A 592 -31.22 33.74 51.74
CA ARG A 592 -31.43 34.71 50.67
C ARG A 592 -32.54 35.65 51.14
N SER A 593 -32.16 36.61 51.96
CA SER A 593 -32.85 37.90 52.09
C SER A 593 -31.97 38.80 52.94
N TYR A 594 -31.24 39.70 52.30
CA TYR A 594 -31.15 41.15 52.56
C TYR A 594 -30.00 41.74 51.75
#